data_AF-A0A948ZYT5-F1
#
_entry.id   AF-A0A948ZYT5-F1
#
_cell.length_a   1.000
_cell.length_b   1.000
_cell.length_c   1.000
_cell.angle_alpha   90.00
_cell.angle_beta   90.00
_cell.angle_gamma   90.00
#
_symmetry.space_group_name_H-M   'P 1'
#
loop_
_entity.id
_entity.type
_entity.pdbx_description
1 polymer ?
#
loop_
_entity_poly.entity_id
_entity_poly.type
_entity_poly.pdbx_seq_one_letter_code
_entity_poly.pdbx_strand_id
1 'polypeptide(L)'
;MIEKEPKIEAKQEKLIESKPKLKNIYNTLGLLEGYIDFKKNIPEKIGKWENSLELFNNVQKLVSEHINDKVISFKNETLSMEKLPNEKIIDAIVNNWPESMPEIRGQRREVLIAIAAHVVKHIETKIYQEIISSAEEEELKKLGLNSELREVVLKTIDASMRTDNLFIRFLAFSGLSQKPPKETSTNRLYLPDDKQLHTINELFPKDTQYISRKFEEILQMPINWEKIQGGNIFKDYIKALINFYNERDVNKIDKRHEEVVELYGKSILSDFPILIVPSSYESGYLKPPYHDPELRICLKIQDQENIQREKDISYSQKIMAECLEEEGYHTVGKKVKFVNSIGDYGVNLFMKGIAQEDESTAVIYLGEHAKFFNKMAKDKNFKVENSGEPYNLEKSFFLTGFHEFGHFHKPDDPGVIRMGAENNMVIDELAAEQVYRWLLPRIIEKGGIGGTKEEWAVATIETSLEYLFDSSEKDPYYSAGIYTLNEMFEKGIIEFNFKTGSVKIKDLEAFYRVNEELAKKVLGLYDDESMNEQKAKKWIKQNCKPNEILQKISDFLNKK
;
A
#
# COMPACT_ATOMS: atom_id res chain seq x y z
N MET A 1 -24.14 26.36 35.93
CA MET A 1 -23.14 27.12 35.15
C MET A 1 -22.85 26.31 33.91
N ILE A 2 -23.23 26.80 32.74
CA ILE A 2 -22.95 26.16 31.46
C ILE A 2 -21.52 26.58 31.11
N GLU A 3 -20.55 25.69 31.33
CA GLU A 3 -19.21 25.86 30.81
C GLU A 3 -19.29 25.79 29.28
N LYS A 4 -19.03 26.91 28.63
CA LYS A 4 -18.88 26.99 27.18
C LYS A 4 -17.67 26.14 26.82
N GLU A 5 -17.88 25.09 26.04
CA GLU A 5 -16.81 24.38 25.35
C GLU A 5 -15.90 25.39 24.64
N PRO A 6 -14.57 25.23 24.74
CA PRO A 6 -13.66 26.07 23.99
C PRO A 6 -13.94 25.85 22.49
N LYS A 7 -14.34 26.92 21.80
CA LYS A 7 -14.32 26.95 20.34
C LYS A 7 -12.89 26.63 19.90
N ILE A 8 -12.68 25.42 19.40
CA ILE A 8 -11.49 25.09 18.63
C ILE A 8 -11.61 25.92 17.35
N GLU A 9 -10.98 27.09 17.33
CA GLU A 9 -10.66 27.75 16.07
C GLU A 9 -9.80 26.76 15.28
N ALA A 10 -10.39 26.15 14.25
CA ALA A 10 -9.64 25.47 13.23
C ALA A 10 -8.57 26.47 12.78
N LYS A 11 -7.29 26.17 13.03
CA LYS A 11 -6.20 26.89 12.38
C LYS A 11 -6.53 26.83 10.89
N GLN A 12 -6.94 27.96 10.32
CA GLN A 12 -7.01 28.09 8.87
C GLN A 12 -5.62 27.73 8.38
N GLU A 13 -5.49 26.57 7.73
CA GLU A 13 -4.33 26.26 6.93
C GLU A 13 -4.08 27.51 6.08
N LYS A 14 -2.91 28.12 6.25
CA LYS A 14 -2.51 29.24 5.40
C LYS A 14 -2.54 28.72 3.97
N LEU A 15 -3.60 29.05 3.24
CA LEU A 15 -3.70 28.85 1.80
C LEU A 15 -2.43 29.45 1.21
N ILE A 16 -1.64 28.60 0.55
CA ILE A 16 -0.53 29.07 -0.27
C ILE A 16 -1.16 30.00 -1.32
N GLU A 17 -0.67 31.24 -1.42
CA GLU A 17 -1.16 32.20 -2.41
C GLU A 17 -1.18 31.55 -3.80
N SER A 18 -2.30 31.76 -4.51
CA SER A 18 -2.86 30.94 -5.60
C SER A 18 -2.07 30.90 -6.92
N LYS A 19 -0.75 31.02 -6.90
CA LYS A 19 0.11 30.76 -8.07
C LYS A 19 1.39 30.06 -7.64
N PRO A 20 1.52 28.74 -7.84
CA PRO A 20 2.84 28.12 -7.74
C PRO A 20 3.73 28.78 -8.79
N LYS A 21 4.87 29.36 -8.37
CA LYS A 21 5.95 29.70 -9.31
C LYS A 21 6.56 28.38 -9.79
N LEU A 22 5.89 27.73 -10.75
CA LEU A 22 6.25 26.47 -11.42
C LEU A 22 7.73 26.42 -11.85
N LYS A 23 8.36 27.59 -12.05
CA LYS A 23 9.79 27.75 -12.36
C LYS A 23 10.73 27.00 -11.40
N ASN A 24 10.40 26.88 -10.12
CA ASN A 24 11.24 26.14 -9.17
C ASN A 24 11.04 24.62 -9.25
N ILE A 25 9.85 24.14 -9.66
CA ILE A 25 9.61 22.72 -9.94
C ILE A 25 10.41 22.31 -11.17
N TYR A 26 10.42 23.13 -12.23
CA TYR A 26 11.26 22.90 -13.41
C TYR A 26 12.76 22.94 -13.12
N ASN A 27 13.22 23.79 -12.19
CA ASN A 27 14.61 23.74 -11.74
C ASN A 27 14.89 22.47 -10.93
N THR A 28 14.00 22.03 -10.04
CA THR A 28 14.15 20.77 -9.30
C THR A 28 14.13 19.54 -10.24
N LEU A 29 13.24 19.53 -11.23
CA LEU A 29 13.22 18.51 -12.29
C LEU A 29 14.49 18.56 -13.13
N GLY A 30 14.93 19.74 -13.58
CA GLY A 30 16.17 19.91 -14.34
C GLY A 30 17.45 19.56 -13.56
N LEU A 31 17.46 19.75 -12.24
CA LEU A 31 18.56 19.38 -11.34
C LEU A 31 18.60 17.90 -11.00
N LEU A 32 17.55 17.13 -11.28
CA LEU A 32 17.54 15.67 -11.10
C LEU A 32 17.58 14.93 -12.45
N GLU A 33 16.91 15.44 -13.49
CA GLU A 33 16.99 14.94 -14.87
C GLU A 33 18.36 15.20 -15.52
N GLY A 34 19.01 16.32 -15.18
CA GLY A 34 20.35 16.69 -15.68
C GLY A 34 21.49 15.79 -15.18
N TYR A 35 21.23 14.84 -14.28
CA TYR A 35 22.23 13.94 -13.70
C TYR A 35 22.05 12.46 -14.07
N ILE A 36 21.15 12.13 -15.00
CA ILE A 36 20.98 10.75 -15.49
C ILE A 36 22.07 10.42 -16.54
N ASP A 37 23.33 10.41 -16.11
CA ASP A 37 24.43 9.70 -16.77
C ASP A 37 24.55 8.27 -16.19
N PHE A 38 23.41 7.73 -15.73
CA PHE A 38 23.27 6.39 -15.16
C PHE A 38 23.44 5.28 -16.21
N LYS A 39 23.39 5.64 -17.50
CA LYS A 39 23.14 4.75 -18.65
C LYS A 39 24.26 3.80 -19.03
N LYS A 40 25.44 3.85 -18.39
CA LYS A 40 26.56 2.95 -18.76
C LYS A 40 26.68 1.77 -17.79
N ASN A 41 26.62 0.58 -18.37
CA ASN A 41 26.90 -0.71 -17.75
C ASN A 41 25.97 -1.08 -16.59
N ILE A 42 24.68 -0.75 -16.70
CA ILE A 42 23.68 -1.09 -15.67
C ILE A 42 23.61 -2.60 -15.41
N PRO A 43 23.53 -3.48 -16.43
CA PRO A 43 23.51 -4.93 -16.20
C PRO A 43 24.74 -5.42 -15.42
N GLU A 44 25.93 -4.91 -15.74
CA GLU A 44 27.18 -5.27 -15.03
C GLU A 44 27.17 -4.82 -13.57
N LYS A 45 26.60 -3.65 -13.27
CA LYS A 45 26.51 -3.10 -11.90
C LYS A 45 25.49 -3.81 -11.03
N ILE A 46 24.39 -4.29 -11.62
CA ILE A 46 23.37 -5.08 -10.93
C ILE A 46 23.91 -6.47 -10.58
N GLY A 47 24.79 -7.02 -11.41
CA GLY A 47 25.35 -8.36 -11.23
C GLY A 47 24.32 -9.45 -11.57
N LYS A 48 24.71 -10.70 -11.28
CA LYS A 48 23.81 -11.85 -11.46
C LYS A 48 22.79 -11.90 -10.35
N TRP A 49 21.62 -12.45 -10.67
CA TRP A 49 20.49 -12.62 -9.75
C TRP A 49 19.72 -13.89 -10.12
N GLU A 50 19.14 -14.58 -9.14
CA GLU A 50 18.45 -15.85 -9.32
C GLU A 50 16.93 -15.73 -9.33
N ASN A 51 16.38 -14.71 -8.68
CA ASN A 51 14.95 -14.47 -8.64
C ASN A 51 14.61 -12.97 -8.64
N SER A 52 13.31 -12.68 -8.78
CA SER A 52 12.83 -11.30 -8.90
C SER A 52 13.03 -10.46 -7.63
N LEU A 53 13.06 -11.06 -6.43
CA LEU A 53 13.31 -10.35 -5.17
C LEU A 53 14.78 -9.94 -5.03
N GLU A 54 15.70 -10.82 -5.42
CA GLU A 54 17.13 -10.49 -5.47
C GLU A 54 17.39 -9.35 -6.46
N LEU A 55 16.76 -9.40 -7.64
CA LEU A 55 16.84 -8.29 -8.60
C LEU A 55 16.32 -6.98 -8.00
N PHE A 56 15.16 -7.00 -7.34
CA PHE A 56 14.61 -5.83 -6.66
C PHE A 56 15.59 -5.24 -5.64
N ASN A 57 16.19 -6.07 -4.79
CA ASN A 57 17.18 -5.63 -3.81
C ASN A 57 18.44 -5.03 -4.46
N ASN A 58 18.92 -5.64 -5.56
CA ASN A 58 20.09 -5.13 -6.29
C ASN A 58 19.81 -3.77 -6.95
N VAL A 59 18.64 -3.59 -7.56
CA VAL A 59 18.20 -2.30 -8.12
C VAL A 59 18.10 -1.25 -7.02
N GLN A 60 17.43 -1.56 -5.91
CA GLN A 60 17.27 -0.65 -4.76
C GLN A 60 18.60 -0.21 -4.17
N LYS A 61 19.54 -1.16 -3.96
CA LYS A 61 20.88 -0.85 -3.45
C LYS A 61 21.62 0.11 -4.39
N LEU A 62 21.63 -0.21 -5.68
CA LEU A 62 22.32 0.58 -6.68
C LEU A 62 21.74 2.02 -6.78
N VAL A 63 20.42 2.15 -6.67
CA VAL A 63 19.73 3.45 -6.64
C VAL A 63 20.04 4.22 -5.36
N SER A 64 20.01 3.54 -4.20
CA SER A 64 20.35 4.14 -2.91
C SER A 64 21.75 4.73 -2.91
N GLU A 65 22.75 3.98 -3.40
CA GLU A 65 24.13 4.44 -3.53
C GLU A 65 24.23 5.67 -4.44
N HIS A 66 23.55 5.64 -5.59
CA HIS A 66 23.52 6.77 -6.53
C HIS A 66 22.90 8.03 -5.94
N ILE A 67 21.80 7.90 -5.20
CA ILE A 67 21.07 9.03 -4.61
C ILE A 67 21.82 9.60 -3.39
N ASN A 68 22.44 8.77 -2.57
CA ASN A 68 23.21 9.20 -1.40
C ASN A 68 24.29 10.23 -1.76
N ASP A 69 24.99 10.01 -2.88
CA ASP A 69 26.02 10.93 -3.41
C ASP A 69 25.44 12.27 -3.89
N LYS A 70 24.12 12.36 -4.11
CA LYS A 70 23.43 13.52 -4.68
C LYS A 70 22.60 14.31 -3.67
N VAL A 71 22.17 13.69 -2.57
CA VAL A 71 21.30 14.32 -1.55
C VAL A 71 21.91 15.61 -0.99
N ILE A 72 23.22 15.65 -0.79
CA ILE A 72 23.91 16.85 -0.29
C ILE A 72 23.77 18.02 -1.29
N SER A 73 23.97 17.77 -2.59
CA SER A 73 23.81 18.80 -3.63
C SER A 73 22.36 19.28 -3.71
N PHE A 74 21.41 18.34 -3.75
CA PHE A 74 19.97 18.63 -3.79
C PHE A 74 19.54 19.53 -2.61
N LYS A 75 20.02 19.21 -1.41
CA LYS A 75 19.75 19.95 -0.18
C LYS A 75 20.33 21.37 -0.21
N ASN A 76 21.57 21.53 -0.69
CA ASN A 76 22.24 22.83 -0.76
C ASN A 76 21.63 23.75 -1.84
N GLU A 77 21.14 23.18 -2.93
CA GLU A 77 20.54 23.93 -4.04
C GLU A 77 19.07 24.29 -3.79
N THR A 78 18.41 23.57 -2.86
CA THR A 78 17.03 23.79 -2.47
C THR A 78 16.95 24.41 -1.08
N LEU A 79 17.00 25.75 -0.98
CA LEU A 79 17.01 26.51 0.30
C LEU A 79 15.96 26.07 1.34
N SER A 80 14.83 25.51 0.93
CA SER A 80 13.82 24.99 1.86
C SER A 80 14.19 23.66 2.52
N MET A 81 15.21 22.94 2.07
CA MET A 81 15.58 21.59 2.53
C MET A 81 16.81 21.56 3.45
N GLU A 82 17.56 22.66 3.55
CA GLU A 82 18.86 22.77 4.24
C GLU A 82 18.86 22.28 5.70
N LYS A 83 17.72 22.34 6.39
CA LYS A 83 17.61 21.96 7.81
C LYS A 83 17.22 20.50 8.05
N LEU A 84 16.87 19.75 7.01
CA LEU A 84 16.41 18.36 7.16
C LEU A 84 17.62 17.41 7.22
N PRO A 85 17.61 16.36 8.08
CA PRO A 85 18.67 15.36 8.11
C PRO A 85 18.78 14.61 6.77
N ASN A 86 20.00 14.33 6.32
CA ASN A 86 20.21 13.66 5.02
C ASN A 86 19.58 12.26 5.00
N GLU A 87 19.73 11.50 6.09
CA GLU A 87 19.16 10.15 6.24
C GLU A 87 17.63 10.18 6.06
N LYS A 88 16.96 11.16 6.65
CA LYS A 88 15.50 11.34 6.52
C LYS A 88 15.08 11.71 5.10
N ILE A 89 15.86 12.54 4.42
CA ILE A 89 15.62 12.86 3.01
C ILE A 89 15.78 11.59 2.16
N ILE A 90 16.85 10.82 2.37
CA ILE A 90 17.12 9.57 1.65
C ILE A 90 15.98 8.56 1.88
N ASP A 91 15.56 8.36 3.12
CA ASP A 91 14.44 7.48 3.44
C ASP A 91 13.15 7.92 2.75
N ALA A 92 12.85 9.22 2.73
CA ALA A 92 11.65 9.70 2.07
C ALA A 92 11.71 9.61 0.54
N ILE A 93 12.87 9.77 -0.10
CA ILE A 93 12.96 9.78 -1.56
C ILE A 93 13.27 8.40 -2.17
N VAL A 94 14.09 7.58 -1.50
CA VAL A 94 14.47 6.24 -1.97
C VAL A 94 13.50 5.19 -1.45
N ASN A 95 13.13 5.31 -0.18
CA ASN A 95 12.24 4.34 0.46
C ASN A 95 10.78 4.76 0.42
N ASN A 96 10.48 5.97 -0.05
CA ASN A 96 9.12 6.51 -0.12
C ASN A 96 8.44 6.52 1.25
N TRP A 97 9.21 6.86 2.29
CA TRP A 97 8.79 6.95 3.71
C TRP A 97 8.80 8.39 4.25
N PRO A 98 7.98 9.31 3.69
CA PRO A 98 7.93 10.70 4.13
C PRO A 98 7.38 10.86 5.56
N GLU A 99 6.68 9.87 6.12
CA GLU A 99 6.23 9.82 7.52
C GLU A 99 7.38 9.93 8.52
N SER A 100 8.61 9.63 8.08
CA SER A 100 9.82 9.85 8.86
C SER A 100 10.14 11.34 9.12
N MET A 101 9.44 12.26 8.43
CA MET A 101 9.52 13.73 8.53
C MET A 101 8.14 14.39 8.72
N PRO A 102 7.44 14.15 9.84
CA PRO A 102 6.10 14.72 10.06
C PRO A 102 6.07 16.26 10.01
N GLU A 103 7.21 16.92 10.25
CA GLU A 103 7.35 18.37 10.25
C GLU A 103 7.21 19.04 8.87
N ILE A 104 7.26 18.29 7.76
CA ILE A 104 7.11 18.86 6.41
C ILE A 104 5.66 18.80 5.88
N ARG A 105 4.77 18.09 6.58
CA ARG A 105 3.40 17.82 6.12
C ARG A 105 2.59 19.10 5.85
N GLY A 106 1.90 19.14 4.73
CA GLY A 106 1.13 20.28 4.22
C GLY A 106 1.99 21.47 3.76
N GLN A 107 3.31 21.29 3.65
CA GLN A 107 4.22 22.38 3.27
C GLN A 107 4.81 22.14 1.88
N ARG A 108 5.33 23.21 1.28
CA ARG A 108 6.06 23.12 0.01
C ARG A 108 7.22 22.09 0.02
N ARG A 109 7.83 21.84 1.19
CA ARG A 109 8.90 20.85 1.36
C ARG A 109 8.42 19.42 1.08
N GLU A 110 7.19 19.10 1.47
CA GLU A 110 6.55 17.81 1.18
C GLU A 110 6.39 17.58 -0.32
N VAL A 111 5.90 18.59 -1.06
CA VAL A 111 5.79 18.53 -2.53
C VAL A 111 7.16 18.34 -3.19
N LEU A 112 8.20 19.00 -2.68
CA LEU A 112 9.56 18.86 -3.22
C LEU A 112 10.16 17.46 -2.95
N ILE A 113 9.87 16.87 -1.79
CA ILE A 113 10.26 15.48 -1.46
C ILE A 113 9.52 14.50 -2.37
N ALA A 114 8.21 14.67 -2.57
CA ALA A 114 7.46 13.84 -3.51
C ALA A 114 8.06 13.92 -4.93
N ILE A 115 8.33 15.12 -5.44
CA ILE A 115 9.01 15.32 -6.74
C ILE A 115 10.38 14.62 -6.78
N ALA A 116 11.16 14.67 -5.69
CA ALA A 116 12.43 13.97 -5.66
C ALA A 116 12.26 12.45 -5.67
N ALA A 117 11.32 11.91 -4.89
CA ALA A 117 10.97 10.49 -4.85
C ALA A 117 10.55 9.97 -6.23
N HIS A 118 9.74 10.73 -6.97
CA HIS A 118 9.42 10.45 -8.37
C HIS A 118 10.65 10.25 -9.25
N VAL A 119 11.63 11.15 -9.15
CA VAL A 119 12.82 11.04 -10.00
C VAL A 119 13.63 9.81 -9.63
N VAL A 120 13.68 9.44 -8.35
CA VAL A 120 14.28 8.17 -7.92
C VAL A 120 13.56 6.97 -8.59
N LYS A 121 12.23 6.98 -8.63
CA LYS A 121 11.44 5.95 -9.31
C LYS A 121 11.64 5.91 -10.83
N HIS A 122 11.87 7.05 -11.47
CA HIS A 122 12.32 7.09 -12.86
C HIS A 122 13.68 6.43 -13.08
N ILE A 123 14.60 6.59 -12.15
CA ILE A 123 15.91 5.94 -12.23
C ILE A 123 15.75 4.42 -12.06
N GLU A 124 15.02 3.97 -11.03
CA GLU A 124 14.69 2.56 -10.82
C GLU A 124 14.07 1.93 -12.08
N THR A 125 13.09 2.61 -12.66
CA THR A 125 12.39 2.04 -13.81
C THR A 125 13.25 2.03 -15.06
N LYS A 126 14.08 3.06 -15.30
CA LYS A 126 15.06 3.02 -16.40
C LYS A 126 16.05 1.88 -16.23
N ILE A 127 16.45 1.56 -15.01
CA ILE A 127 17.29 0.39 -14.72
C ILE A 127 16.56 -0.89 -15.15
N TYR A 128 15.29 -1.07 -14.75
CA TYR A 128 14.48 -2.21 -15.18
C TYR A 128 14.32 -2.28 -16.71
N GLN A 129 14.06 -1.15 -17.38
CA GLN A 129 13.97 -1.11 -18.84
C GLN A 129 15.26 -1.61 -19.50
N GLU A 130 16.42 -1.14 -19.04
CA GLU A 130 17.72 -1.54 -19.58
C GLU A 130 17.97 -3.04 -19.33
N ILE A 131 17.72 -3.53 -18.10
CA ILE A 131 17.82 -4.95 -17.77
C ILE A 131 16.94 -5.80 -18.70
N ILE A 132 15.65 -5.49 -18.80
CA ILE A 132 14.67 -6.25 -19.62
C ILE A 132 15.03 -6.19 -21.11
N SER A 133 15.52 -5.03 -21.58
CA SER A 133 15.92 -4.84 -22.97
C SER A 133 17.13 -5.70 -23.34
N SER A 134 18.11 -5.81 -22.43
CA SER A 134 19.33 -6.60 -22.65
C SER A 134 19.23 -8.06 -22.17
N ALA A 135 18.20 -8.42 -21.41
CA ALA A 135 18.08 -9.72 -20.77
C ALA A 135 18.06 -10.86 -21.79
N GLU A 136 18.87 -11.90 -21.55
CA GLU A 136 18.80 -13.15 -22.28
C GLU A 136 17.50 -13.92 -21.96
N GLU A 137 17.17 -14.96 -22.73
CA GLU A 137 15.92 -15.71 -22.53
C GLU A 137 15.81 -16.31 -21.13
N GLU A 138 16.91 -16.82 -20.57
CA GLU A 138 16.94 -17.38 -19.22
C GLU A 138 16.68 -16.29 -18.16
N GLU A 139 17.19 -15.08 -18.35
CA GLU A 139 16.94 -13.95 -17.45
C GLU A 139 15.48 -13.47 -17.56
N LEU A 140 14.92 -13.39 -18.77
CA LEU A 140 13.50 -13.08 -18.95
C LEU A 140 12.60 -14.11 -18.26
N LYS A 141 12.93 -15.42 -18.35
CA LYS A 141 12.17 -16.47 -17.66
C LYS A 141 12.15 -16.29 -16.15
N LYS A 142 13.26 -15.85 -15.54
CA LYS A 142 13.31 -15.54 -14.10
C LYS A 142 12.39 -14.38 -13.70
N LEU A 143 11.99 -13.53 -14.66
CA LEU A 143 10.96 -12.47 -14.50
C LEU A 143 9.55 -12.92 -14.88
N GLY A 144 9.34 -14.20 -15.22
CA GLY A 144 8.06 -14.70 -15.75
C GLY A 144 7.75 -14.21 -17.17
N LEU A 145 8.75 -13.75 -17.92
CA LEU A 145 8.60 -13.23 -19.27
C LEU A 145 9.19 -14.19 -20.32
N ASN A 146 8.70 -14.05 -21.55
CA ASN A 146 9.31 -14.65 -22.73
C ASN A 146 9.74 -13.53 -23.72
N SER A 147 10.44 -13.91 -24.79
CA SER A 147 10.93 -12.96 -25.79
C SER A 147 9.82 -12.20 -26.51
N GLU A 148 8.66 -12.82 -26.75
CA GLU A 148 7.49 -12.19 -27.37
C GLU A 148 6.90 -11.07 -26.50
N LEU A 149 6.99 -11.20 -25.16
CA LEU A 149 6.45 -10.25 -24.20
C LEU A 149 7.43 -9.13 -23.81
N ARG A 150 8.72 -9.24 -24.18
CA ARG A 150 9.75 -8.21 -23.87
C ARG A 150 9.28 -6.83 -24.31
N GLU A 151 8.83 -6.69 -25.55
CA GLU A 151 8.45 -5.39 -26.07
C GLU A 151 7.08 -4.92 -25.55
N VAL A 152 6.20 -5.85 -25.14
CA VAL A 152 4.95 -5.52 -24.44
C VAL A 152 5.25 -4.86 -23.10
N VAL A 153 6.13 -5.45 -22.29
CA VAL A 153 6.48 -4.88 -20.98
C VAL A 153 7.19 -3.54 -21.13
N LEU A 154 8.12 -3.40 -22.08
CA LEU A 154 8.84 -2.14 -22.31
C LEU A 154 7.88 -1.01 -22.73
N LYS A 155 6.92 -1.28 -23.63
CA LYS A 155 5.89 -0.30 -24.01
C LYS A 155 4.92 0.02 -22.86
N THR A 156 4.64 -0.95 -22.00
CA THR A 156 3.80 -0.76 -20.81
C THR A 156 4.48 0.16 -19.80
N ILE A 157 5.78 -0.06 -19.56
CA ILE A 157 6.62 0.83 -18.74
C ILE A 157 6.66 2.24 -19.33
N ASP A 158 6.90 2.38 -20.63
CA ASP A 158 6.90 3.69 -21.32
C ASP A 158 5.58 4.44 -21.14
N ALA A 159 4.45 3.75 -21.22
CA ALA A 159 3.14 4.34 -21.00
C ALA A 159 3.02 4.86 -19.55
N SER A 160 3.41 4.04 -18.57
CA SER A 160 3.41 4.40 -17.14
C SER A 160 4.33 5.58 -16.82
N MET A 161 5.54 5.66 -17.39
CA MET A 161 6.44 6.82 -17.25
C MET A 161 5.80 8.16 -17.61
N ARG A 162 4.78 8.17 -18.47
CA ARG A 162 4.08 9.39 -18.86
C ARG A 162 2.97 9.79 -17.90
N THR A 163 2.42 8.83 -17.16
CA THR A 163 1.44 9.09 -16.10
C THR A 163 2.04 9.92 -14.95
N ASP A 164 3.34 9.83 -14.72
CA ASP A 164 4.10 10.63 -13.76
C ASP A 164 3.97 12.17 -13.95
N ASN A 165 3.98 12.64 -15.20
CA ASN A 165 3.77 14.06 -15.50
C ASN A 165 2.33 14.51 -15.18
N LEU A 166 1.36 13.59 -15.25
CA LEU A 166 -0.01 13.85 -14.82
C LEU A 166 -0.04 14.02 -13.31
N PHE A 167 0.63 13.13 -12.58
CA PHE A 167 0.64 13.14 -11.13
C PHE A 167 1.32 14.37 -10.53
N ILE A 168 2.54 14.78 -10.94
CA ILE A 168 3.20 15.98 -10.37
C ILE A 168 2.34 17.24 -10.61
N ARG A 169 1.70 17.32 -11.78
CA ARG A 169 0.78 18.42 -12.10
C ARG A 169 -0.52 18.31 -11.32
N PHE A 170 -1.00 17.09 -11.10
CA PHE A 170 -2.14 16.79 -10.26
C PHE A 170 -1.84 17.09 -8.79
N LEU A 171 -0.62 16.89 -8.26
CA LEU A 171 -0.23 17.32 -6.91
C LEU A 171 -0.18 18.83 -6.78
N ALA A 172 0.41 19.48 -7.78
CA ALA A 172 0.39 20.93 -7.87
C ALA A 172 -1.07 21.45 -7.97
N PHE A 173 -1.99 20.65 -8.48
CA PHE A 173 -3.39 21.01 -8.61
C PHE A 173 -4.23 20.66 -7.37
N SER A 174 -4.09 19.47 -6.80
CA SER A 174 -4.83 18.95 -5.65
C SER A 174 -4.39 19.63 -4.36
N GLY A 175 -3.08 19.74 -4.12
CA GLY A 175 -2.51 20.42 -2.97
C GLY A 175 -2.71 21.94 -2.96
N LEU A 176 -3.04 22.55 -4.10
CA LEU A 176 -3.29 24.00 -4.23
C LEU A 176 -4.77 24.35 -4.51
N SER A 177 -5.67 23.37 -4.61
CA SER A 177 -7.08 23.62 -4.85
C SER A 177 -7.88 23.86 -3.57
N GLN A 178 -9.07 24.46 -3.66
CA GLN A 178 -10.04 24.48 -2.55
C GLN A 178 -10.69 23.11 -2.36
N LYS A 179 -11.19 22.79 -1.16
CA LYS A 179 -11.93 21.53 -0.95
C LYS A 179 -13.02 21.39 -2.01
N PRO A 180 -13.09 20.26 -2.73
CA PRO A 180 -14.06 20.13 -3.80
C PRO A 180 -15.50 20.11 -3.24
N PRO A 181 -16.50 20.52 -4.04
CA PRO A 181 -17.91 20.38 -3.68
C PRO A 181 -18.25 18.93 -3.33
N LYS A 182 -19.25 18.70 -2.46
CA LYS A 182 -19.68 17.34 -2.08
C LYS A 182 -20.10 16.44 -3.25
N GLU A 183 -20.41 17.03 -4.39
CA GLU A 183 -20.93 16.36 -5.60
C GLU A 183 -19.82 15.83 -6.53
N THR A 184 -18.54 16.12 -6.26
CA THR A 184 -17.43 15.57 -7.05
C THR A 184 -17.18 14.09 -6.73
N SER A 185 -17.05 13.26 -7.76
CA SER A 185 -16.50 11.90 -7.61
C SER A 185 -14.98 11.91 -7.71
N THR A 186 -14.38 10.74 -7.51
CA THR A 186 -12.94 10.53 -7.56
C THR A 186 -12.32 10.78 -8.95
N ASN A 187 -13.10 10.61 -10.02
CA ASN A 187 -12.66 10.74 -11.41
C ASN A 187 -13.12 12.05 -12.11
N ARG A 188 -13.89 12.89 -11.41
CA ARG A 188 -14.40 14.18 -11.91
C ARG A 188 -13.66 15.33 -11.25
N LEU A 189 -12.75 15.96 -11.97
CA LEU A 189 -11.81 16.93 -11.42
C LEU A 189 -12.40 18.34 -11.39
N TYR A 190 -12.36 19.01 -10.23
CA TYR A 190 -12.79 20.41 -10.07
C TYR A 190 -11.59 21.35 -9.96
N LEU A 191 -11.51 22.35 -10.85
CA LEU A 191 -10.49 23.42 -10.81
C LEU A 191 -10.96 24.57 -9.89
N PRO A 192 -10.05 25.17 -9.08
CA PRO A 192 -10.37 26.41 -8.38
C PRO A 192 -10.80 27.50 -9.36
N ASP A 193 -11.87 28.21 -9.02
CA ASP A 193 -12.46 29.30 -9.81
C ASP A 193 -13.13 28.87 -11.13
N ASP A 194 -13.17 27.57 -11.44
CA ASP A 194 -14.01 27.00 -12.50
C ASP A 194 -15.19 26.24 -11.89
N LYS A 195 -16.41 26.52 -12.37
CA LYS A 195 -17.61 25.82 -11.90
C LYS A 195 -17.85 24.50 -12.63
N GLN A 196 -17.09 24.22 -13.69
CA GLN A 196 -17.20 22.99 -14.46
C GLN A 196 -16.33 21.88 -13.86
N LEU A 197 -16.79 20.66 -14.08
CA LEU A 197 -16.01 19.46 -13.80
C LEU A 197 -15.28 19.06 -15.08
N HIS A 198 -14.12 18.43 -14.92
CA HIS A 198 -13.25 18.05 -16.02
C HIS A 198 -12.83 16.58 -15.93
N THR A 199 -12.52 16.00 -17.08
CA THR A 199 -11.81 14.71 -17.12
C THR A 199 -10.31 14.93 -17.17
N ILE A 200 -9.54 13.89 -16.88
CA ILE A 200 -8.08 13.96 -17.01
C ILE A 200 -7.62 14.20 -18.46
N ASN A 201 -8.37 13.70 -19.45
CA ASN A 201 -8.07 13.96 -20.86
C ASN A 201 -8.17 15.45 -21.19
N GLU A 202 -9.16 16.15 -20.64
CA GLU A 202 -9.32 17.58 -20.88
C GLU A 202 -8.18 18.40 -20.26
N LEU A 203 -7.78 18.06 -19.04
CA LEU A 203 -6.71 18.78 -18.34
C LEU A 203 -5.32 18.46 -18.89
N PHE A 204 -5.10 17.23 -19.37
CA PHE A 204 -3.79 16.77 -19.81
C PHE A 204 -3.81 15.96 -21.12
N PRO A 205 -4.35 16.53 -22.21
CA PRO A 205 -4.64 15.79 -23.44
C PRO A 205 -3.40 15.19 -24.11
N LYS A 206 -2.24 15.84 -24.00
CA LYS A 206 -0.99 15.35 -24.60
C LYS A 206 -0.49 14.08 -23.92
N ASP A 207 -0.62 14.02 -22.60
CA ASP A 207 -0.10 12.95 -21.77
C ASP A 207 -1.03 11.73 -21.88
N THR A 208 -2.35 11.93 -21.80
CA THR A 208 -3.35 10.87 -22.00
C THR A 208 -3.35 10.29 -23.43
N GLN A 209 -3.14 11.12 -24.46
CA GLN A 209 -2.98 10.64 -25.84
C GLN A 209 -1.71 9.81 -26.02
N TYR A 210 -0.61 10.19 -25.36
CA TYR A 210 0.63 9.43 -25.42
C TYR A 210 0.44 8.04 -24.80
N ILE A 211 -0.18 7.97 -23.61
CA ILE A 211 -0.50 6.72 -22.92
C ILE A 211 -1.37 5.83 -23.81
N SER A 212 -2.47 6.39 -24.33
CA SER A 212 -3.40 5.68 -25.20
C SER A 212 -2.71 5.13 -26.45
N ARG A 213 -1.87 5.94 -27.11
CA ARG A 213 -1.11 5.49 -28.28
C ARG A 213 -0.15 4.36 -27.96
N LYS A 214 0.55 4.39 -26.83
CA LYS A 214 1.44 3.29 -26.42
C LYS A 214 0.69 1.99 -26.21
N PHE A 215 -0.50 2.06 -25.62
CA PHE A 215 -1.39 0.92 -25.48
C PHE A 215 -1.98 0.43 -26.82
N GLU A 216 -2.33 1.34 -27.73
CA GLU A 216 -2.72 0.99 -29.10
C GLU A 216 -1.59 0.26 -29.84
N GLU A 217 -0.33 0.73 -29.70
CA GLU A 217 0.84 0.05 -30.27
C GLU A 217 0.96 -1.40 -29.75
N ILE A 218 0.75 -1.64 -28.45
CA ILE A 218 0.75 -2.99 -27.87
C ILE A 218 -0.32 -3.87 -28.52
N LEU A 219 -1.54 -3.35 -28.68
CA LEU A 219 -2.64 -4.11 -29.30
C LEU A 219 -2.38 -4.47 -30.76
N GLN A 220 -1.57 -3.68 -31.46
CA GLN A 220 -1.18 -3.88 -32.86
C GLN A 220 0.03 -4.80 -33.04
N MET A 221 0.73 -5.19 -31.96
CA MET A 221 1.87 -6.09 -32.05
C MET A 221 1.43 -7.46 -32.60
N PRO A 222 2.27 -8.14 -33.42
CA PRO A 222 1.96 -9.42 -34.05
C PRO A 222 2.10 -10.59 -33.04
N ILE A 223 1.47 -10.47 -31.88
CA ILE A 223 1.48 -11.46 -30.80
C ILE A 223 0.25 -12.36 -30.95
N ASN A 224 0.43 -13.66 -30.81
CA ASN A 224 -0.69 -14.60 -30.74
C ASN A 224 -1.25 -14.66 -29.32
N TRP A 225 -2.00 -13.63 -28.95
CA TRP A 225 -2.57 -13.45 -27.62
C TRP A 225 -3.43 -14.60 -27.12
N GLU A 226 -4.07 -15.36 -28.02
CA GLU A 226 -4.89 -16.53 -27.68
C GLU A 226 -4.05 -17.71 -27.19
N LYS A 227 -2.77 -17.77 -27.58
CA LYS A 227 -1.82 -18.80 -27.15
C LYS A 227 -1.12 -18.47 -25.84
N ILE A 228 -1.23 -17.23 -25.35
CA ILE A 228 -0.63 -16.81 -24.09
C ILE A 228 -1.72 -16.83 -23.01
N GLN A 229 -1.47 -17.55 -21.92
CA GLN A 229 -2.39 -17.62 -20.79
C GLN A 229 -2.73 -16.22 -20.28
N GLY A 230 -4.03 -15.90 -20.21
CA GLY A 230 -4.53 -14.58 -19.83
C GLY A 230 -4.38 -13.47 -20.87
N GLY A 231 -3.79 -13.74 -22.05
CA GLY A 231 -3.48 -12.74 -23.06
C GLY A 231 -4.70 -11.96 -23.57
N ASN A 232 -5.84 -12.64 -23.80
CA ASN A 232 -7.08 -11.96 -24.22
C ASN A 232 -7.65 -11.05 -23.13
N ILE A 233 -7.58 -11.46 -21.86
CA ILE A 233 -8.01 -10.63 -20.72
C ILE A 233 -7.14 -9.37 -20.64
N PHE A 234 -5.82 -9.52 -20.78
CA PHE A 234 -4.91 -8.39 -20.82
C PHE A 234 -5.22 -7.43 -21.97
N LYS A 235 -5.51 -7.93 -23.18
CA LYS A 235 -5.91 -7.06 -24.31
C LYS A 235 -7.17 -6.26 -24.01
N ASP A 236 -8.19 -6.91 -23.46
CA ASP A 236 -9.46 -6.25 -23.17
C ASP A 236 -9.27 -5.20 -22.07
N TYR A 237 -8.43 -5.50 -21.08
CA TYR A 237 -8.03 -4.54 -20.06
C TYR A 237 -7.27 -3.33 -20.65
N ILE A 238 -6.31 -3.55 -21.56
CA ILE A 238 -5.60 -2.48 -22.28
C ILE A 238 -6.59 -1.60 -23.06
N LYS A 239 -7.61 -2.17 -23.71
CA LYS A 239 -8.66 -1.38 -24.40
C LYS A 239 -9.45 -0.52 -23.43
N ALA A 240 -9.81 -1.05 -22.25
CA ALA A 240 -10.51 -0.28 -21.23
C ALA A 240 -9.67 0.90 -20.73
N LEU A 241 -8.36 0.70 -20.51
CA LEU A 241 -7.43 1.79 -20.18
C LEU A 241 -7.39 2.85 -21.28
N ILE A 242 -7.28 2.46 -22.56
CA ILE A 242 -7.33 3.40 -23.71
C ILE A 242 -8.63 4.21 -23.68
N ASN A 243 -9.78 3.55 -23.48
CA ASN A 243 -11.08 4.22 -23.43
C ASN A 243 -11.17 5.22 -22.27
N PHE A 244 -10.68 4.85 -21.09
CA PHE A 244 -10.64 5.72 -19.93
C PHE A 244 -9.77 6.96 -20.16
N TYR A 245 -8.53 6.80 -20.63
CA TYR A 245 -7.63 7.93 -20.87
C TYR A 245 -8.07 8.82 -22.03
N ASN A 246 -8.84 8.31 -22.99
CA ASN A 246 -9.40 9.10 -24.09
C ASN A 246 -10.76 9.75 -23.77
N GLU A 247 -11.38 9.43 -22.63
CA GLU A 247 -12.71 9.94 -22.30
C GLU A 247 -12.69 11.44 -21.98
N ARG A 248 -13.56 12.19 -22.66
CA ARG A 248 -13.74 13.64 -22.49
C ARG A 248 -15.07 13.98 -21.84
N ASP A 249 -16.04 13.07 -21.91
CA ASP A 249 -17.35 13.26 -21.30
C ASP A 249 -17.30 12.93 -19.80
N VAL A 250 -17.38 13.97 -18.98
CA VAL A 250 -17.41 13.87 -17.51
C VAL A 250 -18.52 12.94 -17.01
N ASN A 251 -19.62 12.80 -17.74
CA ASN A 251 -20.72 11.92 -17.32
C ASN A 251 -20.43 10.43 -17.57
N LYS A 252 -19.39 10.12 -18.36
CA LYS A 252 -19.01 8.74 -18.70
C LYS A 252 -17.78 8.25 -17.93
N ILE A 253 -16.96 9.16 -17.40
CA ILE A 253 -15.65 8.80 -16.83
C ILE A 253 -15.73 7.79 -15.69
N ASP A 254 -16.72 7.88 -14.79
CA ASP A 254 -16.86 6.91 -13.71
C ASP A 254 -17.20 5.51 -14.23
N LYS A 255 -18.09 5.42 -15.25
CA LYS A 255 -18.41 4.14 -15.89
C LYS A 255 -17.18 3.55 -16.61
N ARG A 256 -16.32 4.39 -17.18
CA ARG A 256 -15.05 3.93 -17.77
C ARG A 256 -14.09 3.41 -16.71
N HIS A 257 -14.06 4.05 -15.55
CA HIS A 257 -13.26 3.59 -14.42
C HIS A 257 -13.79 2.25 -13.86
N GLU A 258 -15.10 2.09 -13.71
CA GLU A 258 -15.73 0.82 -13.32
C GLU A 258 -15.33 -0.32 -14.27
N GLU A 259 -15.34 -0.06 -15.59
CA GLU A 259 -14.89 -1.01 -16.61
C GLU A 259 -13.40 -1.39 -16.44
N VAL A 260 -12.53 -0.41 -16.14
CA VAL A 260 -11.11 -0.62 -15.83
C VAL A 260 -10.95 -1.51 -14.60
N VAL A 261 -11.69 -1.23 -13.53
CA VAL A 261 -11.61 -1.97 -12.26
C VAL A 261 -12.10 -3.41 -12.41
N GLU A 262 -13.20 -3.64 -13.12
CA GLU A 262 -13.71 -4.99 -13.40
C GLU A 262 -12.68 -5.82 -14.18
N LEU A 263 -12.07 -5.23 -15.21
CA LEU A 263 -11.07 -5.90 -16.03
C LEU A 263 -9.72 -6.07 -15.32
N TYR A 264 -9.37 -5.15 -14.41
CA TYR A 264 -8.23 -5.29 -13.52
C TYR A 264 -8.37 -6.54 -12.65
N GLY A 265 -9.50 -6.72 -11.95
CA GLY A 265 -9.75 -7.92 -11.13
C GLY A 265 -9.61 -9.22 -11.93
N LYS A 266 -10.16 -9.26 -13.16
CA LYS A 266 -9.96 -10.38 -14.09
C LYS A 266 -8.48 -10.55 -14.49
N SER A 267 -7.75 -9.46 -14.72
CA SER A 267 -6.35 -9.46 -15.11
C SER A 267 -5.44 -10.04 -14.01
N ILE A 268 -5.71 -9.74 -12.74
CA ILE A 268 -4.96 -10.32 -11.61
C ILE A 268 -5.07 -11.85 -11.63
N LEU A 269 -6.26 -12.37 -11.88
CA LEU A 269 -6.54 -13.81 -11.88
C LEU A 269 -6.18 -14.54 -13.19
N SER A 270 -5.86 -13.80 -14.24
CA SER A 270 -5.61 -14.36 -15.58
C SER A 270 -4.26 -15.09 -15.75
N ASP A 271 -3.39 -15.02 -14.73
CA ASP A 271 -1.98 -15.46 -14.77
C ASP A 271 -1.11 -14.84 -15.89
N PHE A 272 -1.63 -13.85 -16.63
CA PHE A 272 -0.81 -13.08 -17.57
C PHE A 272 0.33 -12.37 -16.79
N PRO A 273 1.59 -12.43 -17.26
CA PRO A 273 2.74 -12.08 -16.43
C PRO A 273 2.91 -10.58 -16.16
N ILE A 274 2.33 -9.73 -17.00
CA ILE A 274 2.36 -8.27 -16.82
C ILE A 274 1.04 -7.83 -16.18
N LEU A 275 1.12 -7.17 -15.03
CA LEU A 275 -0.02 -6.59 -14.34
C LEU A 275 0.10 -5.07 -14.37
N ILE A 276 -0.92 -4.39 -14.90
CA ILE A 276 -1.05 -2.94 -14.81
C ILE A 276 -2.03 -2.67 -13.67
N VAL A 277 -1.50 -2.24 -12.55
CA VAL A 277 -2.27 -1.86 -11.37
C VAL A 277 -2.75 -0.42 -11.58
N PRO A 278 -4.06 -0.17 -11.71
CA PRO A 278 -4.58 1.19 -11.71
C PRO A 278 -4.50 1.73 -10.27
N SER A 279 -4.60 3.04 -10.10
CA SER A 279 -4.78 3.59 -8.76
C SER A 279 -5.95 2.94 -8.05
N SER A 280 -5.69 2.44 -6.84
CA SER A 280 -6.70 1.82 -6.01
C SER A 280 -7.66 2.87 -5.45
N TYR A 281 -8.81 2.37 -5.00
CA TYR A 281 -9.91 3.15 -4.43
C TYR A 281 -9.54 3.93 -3.16
N GLU A 282 -8.39 3.65 -2.54
CA GLU A 282 -8.11 4.05 -1.17
C GLU A 282 -6.71 4.63 -1.01
N SER A 283 -6.65 5.76 -0.30
CA SER A 283 -5.45 6.53 0.08
C SER A 283 -4.93 7.60 -0.89
N GLY A 284 -5.82 8.46 -1.40
CA GLY A 284 -5.45 9.78 -1.92
C GLY A 284 -5.00 10.74 -0.80
N TYR A 285 -3.79 10.56 -0.25
CA TYR A 285 -3.30 11.29 0.94
C TYR A 285 -3.19 12.81 0.78
N LEU A 286 -3.03 13.31 -0.45
CA LEU A 286 -2.80 14.73 -0.69
C LEU A 286 -4.07 15.53 -0.89
N LYS A 287 -5.17 14.89 -1.34
CA LYS A 287 -6.53 15.41 -1.23
C LYS A 287 -7.61 14.41 -1.70
N PRO A 288 -8.34 13.76 -0.78
CA PRO A 288 -9.60 13.11 -1.12
C PRO A 288 -10.57 14.14 -1.76
N PRO A 289 -11.41 13.75 -2.73
CA PRO A 289 -11.72 12.37 -3.14
C PRO A 289 -10.96 11.90 -4.38
N TYR A 290 -10.05 12.69 -4.97
CA TYR A 290 -9.53 12.38 -6.30
C TYR A 290 -8.58 11.17 -6.31
N HIS A 291 -8.73 10.28 -7.29
CA HIS A 291 -7.77 9.20 -7.53
C HIS A 291 -6.50 9.74 -8.19
N ASP A 292 -5.39 9.11 -7.85
CA ASP A 292 -4.14 9.26 -8.58
C ASP A 292 -4.33 8.71 -10.01
N PRO A 293 -3.99 9.43 -11.09
CA PRO A 293 -4.11 8.88 -12.43
C PRO A 293 -2.96 7.96 -12.88
N GLU A 294 -2.10 7.53 -11.97
CA GLU A 294 -0.95 6.71 -12.28
C GLU A 294 -1.29 5.23 -12.52
N LEU A 295 -0.42 4.58 -13.29
CA LEU A 295 -0.42 3.13 -13.48
C LEU A 295 0.86 2.54 -12.90
N ARG A 296 0.72 1.67 -11.89
CA ARG A 296 1.81 0.85 -11.38
C ARG A 296 1.96 -0.40 -12.26
N ILE A 297 3.16 -0.65 -12.76
CA ILE A 297 3.51 -1.81 -13.58
C ILE A 297 4.19 -2.84 -12.72
N CYS A 298 3.62 -4.03 -12.67
CA CYS A 298 4.15 -5.15 -11.93
C CYS A 298 4.38 -6.36 -12.84
N LEU A 299 5.34 -7.20 -12.47
CA LEU A 299 5.50 -8.54 -13.00
C LEU A 299 5.01 -9.55 -11.96
N LYS A 300 4.18 -10.50 -12.39
CA LYS A 300 3.81 -11.64 -11.56
C LYS A 300 5.01 -12.53 -11.37
N ILE A 301 5.18 -13.03 -10.15
CA ILE A 301 6.34 -13.85 -9.81
C ILE A 301 5.99 -15.31 -10.08
N GLN A 302 6.71 -15.92 -11.03
CA GLN A 302 6.40 -17.27 -11.52
C GLN A 302 7.40 -18.35 -11.06
N ASP A 303 8.27 -18.05 -10.10
CA ASP A 303 9.13 -19.08 -9.52
C ASP A 303 8.34 -20.09 -8.66
N GLN A 304 8.89 -21.29 -8.53
CA GLN A 304 8.20 -22.39 -7.85
C GLN A 304 7.95 -22.10 -6.36
N GLU A 305 8.83 -21.33 -5.72
CA GLU A 305 8.70 -20.98 -4.30
C GLU A 305 7.48 -20.07 -4.09
N ASN A 306 7.32 -19.03 -4.90
CA ASN A 306 6.17 -18.13 -4.84
C ASN A 306 4.86 -18.81 -5.25
N ILE A 307 4.88 -19.68 -6.27
CA ILE A 307 3.70 -20.48 -6.63
C ILE A 307 3.30 -21.39 -5.46
N GLN A 308 4.26 -21.97 -4.75
CA GLN A 308 3.96 -22.78 -3.57
C GLN A 308 3.42 -21.92 -2.42
N ARG A 309 4.00 -20.75 -2.17
CA ARG A 309 3.52 -19.78 -1.17
C ARG A 309 2.07 -19.35 -1.41
N GLU A 310 1.71 -19.02 -2.66
CA GLU A 310 0.31 -18.70 -3.02
C GLU A 310 -0.64 -19.86 -2.70
N LYS A 311 -0.22 -21.10 -2.99
CA LYS A 311 -1.01 -22.31 -2.70
C LYS A 311 -1.14 -22.55 -1.20
N ASP A 312 -0.06 -22.37 -0.45
CA ASP A 312 -0.05 -22.60 0.99
C ASP A 312 -0.96 -21.58 1.69
N ILE A 313 -0.86 -20.29 1.36
CA ILE A 313 -1.77 -19.26 1.87
C ILE A 313 -3.23 -19.57 1.48
N SER A 314 -3.48 -19.95 0.23
CA SER A 314 -4.84 -20.32 -0.22
C SER A 314 -5.39 -21.53 0.55
N TYR A 315 -4.53 -22.52 0.85
CA TYR A 315 -4.91 -23.66 1.66
C TYR A 315 -5.21 -23.26 3.10
N SER A 316 -4.39 -22.40 3.72
CA SER A 316 -4.64 -21.87 5.06
C SER A 316 -5.93 -21.08 5.13
N GLN A 317 -6.22 -20.23 4.13
CA GLN A 317 -7.47 -19.48 4.02
C GLN A 317 -8.68 -20.41 3.88
N LYS A 318 -8.57 -21.52 3.15
CA LYS A 318 -9.63 -22.54 3.08
C LYS A 318 -9.90 -23.15 4.46
N ILE A 319 -8.85 -23.51 5.21
CA ILE A 319 -9.00 -24.05 6.56
C ILE A 319 -9.61 -23.00 7.50
N MET A 320 -9.21 -21.73 7.37
CA MET A 320 -9.80 -20.62 8.10
C MET A 320 -11.29 -20.45 7.77
N ALA A 321 -11.68 -20.58 6.50
CA ALA A 321 -13.07 -20.57 6.06
C ALA A 321 -13.88 -21.69 6.71
N GLU A 322 -13.38 -22.93 6.66
CA GLU A 322 -14.02 -24.09 7.32
C GLU A 322 -14.21 -23.84 8.83
N CYS A 323 -13.22 -23.24 9.49
CA CYS A 323 -13.31 -22.89 10.90
C CYS A 323 -14.37 -21.81 11.19
N LEU A 324 -14.51 -20.82 10.31
CA LEU A 324 -15.54 -19.77 10.41
C LEU A 324 -16.94 -20.31 10.13
N GLU A 325 -17.09 -21.20 9.16
CA GLU A 325 -18.37 -21.85 8.85
C GLU A 325 -18.87 -22.68 10.03
N GLU A 326 -17.97 -23.38 10.74
CA GLU A 326 -18.28 -24.09 11.98
C GLU A 326 -18.82 -23.16 13.10
N GLU A 327 -18.48 -21.87 13.05
CA GLU A 327 -18.96 -20.83 13.97
C GLU A 327 -20.19 -20.07 13.43
N GLY A 328 -20.67 -20.42 12.23
CA GLY A 328 -21.85 -19.81 11.59
C GLY A 328 -21.56 -18.59 10.71
N TYR A 329 -20.29 -18.29 10.44
CA TYR A 329 -19.89 -17.20 9.54
C TYR A 329 -19.57 -17.75 8.14
N HIS A 330 -20.16 -17.15 7.10
CA HIS A 330 -19.88 -17.52 5.72
C HIS A 330 -18.90 -16.53 5.10
N THR A 331 -17.80 -17.02 4.53
CA THR A 331 -16.81 -16.19 3.86
C THR A 331 -16.57 -16.66 2.43
N VAL A 332 -16.16 -15.73 1.57
CA VAL A 332 -15.70 -16.04 0.22
C VAL A 332 -14.19 -15.88 0.21
N GLY A 333 -13.45 -16.91 -0.19
CA GLY A 333 -12.00 -16.83 -0.19
C GLY A 333 -11.46 -15.78 -1.16
N LYS A 334 -10.56 -14.93 -0.66
CA LYS A 334 -9.74 -14.05 -1.49
C LYS A 334 -8.54 -14.80 -2.04
N LYS A 335 -8.19 -14.57 -3.30
CA LYS A 335 -6.95 -15.13 -3.89
C LYS A 335 -5.79 -14.21 -3.60
N VAL A 336 -4.68 -14.73 -3.09
CA VAL A 336 -3.45 -13.94 -2.90
C VAL A 336 -2.55 -14.08 -4.11
N LYS A 337 -2.01 -12.96 -4.60
CA LYS A 337 -1.06 -12.90 -5.71
C LYS A 337 0.18 -12.09 -5.35
N PHE A 338 1.35 -12.68 -5.57
CA PHE A 338 2.62 -11.97 -5.35
C PHE A 338 3.14 -11.36 -6.64
N VAL A 339 3.51 -10.08 -6.56
CA VAL A 339 4.03 -9.34 -7.71
C VAL A 339 5.25 -8.51 -7.31
N ASN A 340 6.11 -8.20 -8.28
CA ASN A 340 7.17 -7.22 -8.13
C ASN A 340 6.87 -5.98 -8.97
N SER A 341 6.95 -4.83 -8.33
CA SER A 341 6.80 -3.53 -8.97
C SER A 341 8.06 -3.20 -9.77
N ILE A 342 7.91 -2.97 -11.07
CA ILE A 342 9.01 -2.60 -11.98
C ILE A 342 8.83 -1.21 -12.61
N GLY A 343 7.66 -0.61 -12.41
CA GLY A 343 7.39 0.80 -12.70
C GLY A 343 6.32 1.29 -11.72
N ASP A 344 6.66 2.25 -10.88
CA ASP A 344 5.75 2.80 -9.88
C ASP A 344 6.27 4.18 -9.57
N TYR A 345 5.56 5.17 -10.07
CA TYR A 345 5.95 6.56 -10.04
C TYR A 345 5.27 7.30 -8.90
N GLY A 346 4.32 6.72 -8.18
CA GLY A 346 3.54 7.53 -7.26
C GLY A 346 2.15 7.06 -6.85
N VAL A 347 1.71 5.86 -7.23
CA VAL A 347 0.64 5.15 -6.49
C VAL A 347 1.09 5.06 -5.03
N ASN A 348 0.65 6.02 -4.23
CA ASN A 348 1.00 6.25 -2.83
C ASN A 348 2.45 6.75 -2.56
N LEU A 349 2.87 7.88 -3.14
CA LEU A 349 4.11 8.58 -2.69
C LEU A 349 4.16 8.94 -1.20
N PHE A 350 3.02 8.89 -0.53
CA PHE A 350 2.92 9.20 0.89
C PHE A 350 2.77 7.97 1.78
N MET A 351 2.81 6.75 1.21
CA MET A 351 2.96 5.46 1.90
C MET A 351 2.84 4.34 0.85
N LYS A 352 3.95 3.77 0.35
CA LYS A 352 3.84 2.66 -0.59
C LYS A 352 3.19 1.46 0.11
N GLY A 353 1.94 1.16 -0.26
CA GLY A 353 1.22 0.01 0.29
C GLY A 353 1.99 -1.28 0.02
N ILE A 354 2.07 -2.15 1.01
CA ILE A 354 2.69 -3.48 0.89
C ILE A 354 1.76 -4.47 0.17
N ALA A 355 0.46 -4.17 0.15
CA ALA A 355 -0.56 -4.89 -0.58
C ALA A 355 -1.61 -3.94 -1.17
N GLN A 356 -2.41 -4.45 -2.09
CA GLN A 356 -3.64 -3.84 -2.60
C GLN A 356 -4.71 -4.92 -2.69
N GLU A 357 -5.93 -4.61 -2.28
CA GLU A 357 -7.05 -5.53 -2.33
C GLU A 357 -8.19 -5.08 -3.27
N ASP A 358 -8.92 -6.08 -3.75
CA ASP A 358 -10.28 -5.95 -4.25
C ASP A 358 -11.17 -7.03 -3.59
N GLU A 359 -12.46 -7.04 -3.93
CA GLU A 359 -13.45 -7.98 -3.36
C GLU A 359 -13.06 -9.46 -3.47
N SER A 360 -12.16 -9.82 -4.39
CA SER A 360 -11.85 -11.21 -4.75
C SER A 360 -10.38 -11.57 -4.63
N THR A 361 -9.50 -10.58 -4.54
CA THR A 361 -8.05 -10.76 -4.72
C THR A 361 -7.26 -9.80 -3.85
N ALA A 362 -6.16 -10.28 -3.27
CA ALA A 362 -5.15 -9.47 -2.61
C ALA A 362 -3.83 -9.57 -3.39
N VAL A 363 -3.31 -8.44 -3.83
CA VAL A 363 -2.03 -8.32 -4.54
C VAL A 363 -0.98 -7.85 -3.55
N ILE A 364 -0.03 -8.72 -3.21
CA ILE A 364 1.09 -8.41 -2.31
C ILE A 364 2.32 -8.01 -3.13
N TYR A 365 2.88 -6.83 -2.86
CA TYR A 365 4.10 -6.35 -3.50
C TYR A 365 5.32 -6.90 -2.76
N LEU A 366 5.86 -8.03 -3.24
CA LEU A 366 6.84 -8.83 -2.52
C LEU A 366 8.06 -8.00 -2.04
N GLY A 367 8.66 -7.24 -2.95
CA GLY A 367 9.82 -6.40 -2.63
C GLY A 367 9.54 -5.32 -1.58
N GLU A 368 8.36 -4.69 -1.62
CA GLU A 368 7.99 -3.64 -0.68
C GLU A 368 7.64 -4.20 0.70
N HIS A 369 6.94 -5.33 0.74
CA HIS A 369 6.65 -6.02 1.99
C HIS A 369 7.94 -6.48 2.67
N ALA A 370 8.86 -7.11 1.93
CA ALA A 370 10.17 -7.50 2.46
C ALA A 370 10.97 -6.30 2.98
N LYS A 371 10.94 -5.17 2.27
CA LYS A 371 11.61 -3.94 2.66
C LYS A 371 11.02 -3.34 3.95
N PHE A 372 9.69 -3.27 4.05
CA PHE A 372 8.99 -2.82 5.24
C PHE A 372 9.32 -3.70 6.45
N PHE A 373 9.23 -5.03 6.28
CA PHE A 373 9.58 -5.99 7.33
C PHE A 373 11.03 -5.80 7.82
N ASN A 374 11.98 -5.67 6.90
CA ASN A 374 13.40 -5.50 7.25
C ASN A 374 13.69 -4.16 7.96
N LYS A 375 13.02 -3.08 7.57
CA LYS A 375 13.08 -1.77 8.26
C LYS A 375 12.58 -1.93 9.70
N MET A 376 11.40 -2.51 9.87
CA MET A 376 10.79 -2.73 11.19
C MET A 376 11.66 -3.61 12.08
N ALA A 377 12.21 -4.70 11.54
CA ALA A 377 13.12 -5.58 12.27
C ALA A 377 14.40 -4.88 12.75
N LYS A 378 14.89 -3.88 11.99
CA LYS A 378 16.09 -3.10 12.34
C LYS A 378 15.79 -2.00 13.37
N ASP A 379 14.65 -1.32 13.23
CA ASP A 379 14.34 -0.11 13.98
C ASP A 379 13.61 -0.40 15.31
N LYS A 380 12.98 -1.58 15.45
CA LYS A 380 12.25 -1.93 16.67
C LYS A 380 13.16 -1.98 17.89
N ASN A 381 12.71 -1.35 18.97
CA ASN A 381 13.37 -1.35 20.28
C ASN A 381 12.71 -2.34 21.26
N PHE A 382 11.93 -3.28 20.74
CA PHE A 382 11.24 -4.31 21.50
C PHE A 382 11.46 -5.70 20.90
N LYS A 383 11.16 -6.72 21.70
CA LYS A 383 11.12 -8.12 21.27
C LYS A 383 10.12 -8.89 22.11
N VAL A 384 9.56 -9.96 21.56
CA VAL A 384 8.78 -10.90 22.36
C VAL A 384 9.68 -12.07 22.75
N GLU A 385 9.65 -12.46 24.03
CA GLU A 385 10.36 -13.63 24.52
C GLU A 385 9.76 -14.89 23.88
N ASN A 386 10.58 -15.63 23.14
CA ASN A 386 10.16 -16.81 22.39
C ASN A 386 11.09 -17.99 22.68
N SER A 387 10.53 -19.19 22.78
CA SER A 387 11.27 -20.47 22.87
C SER A 387 11.45 -21.16 21.52
N GLY A 388 10.71 -20.75 20.48
CA GLY A 388 10.74 -21.28 19.11
C GLY A 388 11.37 -20.33 18.09
N GLU A 389 11.04 -20.52 16.81
CA GLU A 389 11.54 -19.67 15.73
C GLU A 389 11.01 -18.24 15.83
N PRO A 390 11.86 -17.22 15.62
CA PRO A 390 11.44 -15.82 15.69
C PRO A 390 10.40 -15.49 14.60
N TYR A 391 9.67 -14.40 14.82
CA TYR A 391 8.86 -13.79 13.76
C TYR A 391 9.75 -13.46 12.57
N ASN A 392 9.35 -13.94 11.39
CA ASN A 392 10.14 -13.87 10.16
C ASN A 392 9.26 -13.42 8.99
N LEU A 393 9.92 -13.11 7.86
CA LEU A 393 9.25 -12.59 6.67
C LEU A 393 8.15 -13.53 6.14
N GLU A 394 8.39 -14.85 6.20
CA GLU A 394 7.40 -15.83 5.74
C GLU A 394 6.12 -15.75 6.59
N LYS A 395 6.24 -15.75 7.93
CA LYS A 395 5.10 -15.55 8.83
C LYS A 395 4.40 -14.21 8.56
N SER A 396 5.15 -13.15 8.20
CA SER A 396 4.57 -11.86 7.81
C SER A 396 3.67 -11.97 6.57
N PHE A 397 4.07 -12.73 5.55
CA PHE A 397 3.22 -12.97 4.37
C PHE A 397 1.91 -13.67 4.70
N PHE A 398 1.95 -14.69 5.55
CA PHE A 398 0.75 -15.39 6.00
C PHE A 398 -0.15 -14.48 6.83
N LEU A 399 0.40 -13.67 7.74
CA LEU A 399 -0.40 -12.72 8.53
C LEU A 399 -1.11 -11.70 7.64
N THR A 400 -0.42 -11.16 6.63
CA THR A 400 -1.08 -10.30 5.62
C THR A 400 -2.17 -11.08 4.89
N GLY A 401 -1.87 -12.26 4.33
CA GLY A 401 -2.88 -13.08 3.64
C GLY A 401 -4.11 -13.44 4.51
N PHE A 402 -3.92 -13.61 5.82
CA PHE A 402 -5.00 -13.84 6.78
C PHE A 402 -5.80 -12.59 7.10
N HIS A 403 -5.12 -11.45 7.27
CA HIS A 403 -5.73 -10.15 7.45
C HIS A 403 -6.67 -9.84 6.27
N GLU A 404 -6.15 -9.93 5.05
CA GLU A 404 -6.94 -9.68 3.83
C GLU A 404 -8.18 -10.57 3.76
N PHE A 405 -8.05 -11.85 4.14
CA PHE A 405 -9.18 -12.78 4.20
C PHE A 405 -10.19 -12.46 5.31
N GLY A 406 -9.74 -11.80 6.38
CA GLY A 406 -10.58 -11.33 7.48
C GLY A 406 -11.55 -10.21 7.10
N HIS A 407 -11.29 -9.48 6.00
CA HIS A 407 -12.24 -8.53 5.40
C HIS A 407 -13.30 -9.26 4.57
N PHE A 408 -14.29 -9.87 5.23
CA PHE A 408 -15.36 -10.61 4.57
C PHE A 408 -16.74 -9.94 4.61
N HIS A 409 -16.89 -8.81 5.33
CA HIS A 409 -18.10 -8.00 5.28
C HIS A 409 -18.10 -7.11 4.04
N LYS A 410 -19.25 -7.01 3.37
CA LYS A 410 -19.39 -6.23 2.14
C LYS A 410 -19.89 -4.81 2.42
N PRO A 411 -19.55 -3.82 1.57
CA PRO A 411 -20.04 -2.45 1.74
C PRO A 411 -21.56 -2.30 1.82
N ASP A 412 -22.31 -3.22 1.21
CA ASP A 412 -23.78 -3.25 1.20
C ASP A 412 -24.40 -4.04 2.35
N ASP A 413 -23.60 -4.67 3.21
CA ASP A 413 -24.10 -5.37 4.37
C ASP A 413 -24.83 -4.40 5.32
N PRO A 414 -26.03 -4.76 5.84
CA PRO A 414 -26.79 -3.88 6.69
C PRO A 414 -26.02 -3.35 7.92
N GLY A 415 -25.13 -4.17 8.49
CA GLY A 415 -24.26 -3.77 9.62
C GLY A 415 -23.27 -2.66 9.23
N VAL A 416 -22.60 -2.82 8.08
CA VAL A 416 -21.66 -1.85 7.52
C VAL A 416 -22.35 -0.51 7.26
N ILE A 417 -23.50 -0.54 6.59
CA ILE A 417 -24.30 0.66 6.29
C ILE A 417 -24.71 1.40 7.57
N ARG A 418 -25.14 0.66 8.61
CA ARG A 418 -25.55 1.27 9.89
C ARG A 418 -24.41 2.01 10.59
N MET A 419 -23.19 1.46 10.57
CA MET A 419 -22.02 2.02 11.25
C MET A 419 -21.46 3.28 10.55
N GLY A 420 -21.72 3.42 9.25
CA GLY A 420 -21.18 4.51 8.43
C GLY A 420 -19.71 4.27 8.05
N ALA A 421 -19.32 4.75 6.87
CA ALA A 421 -18.06 4.40 6.22
C ALA A 421 -16.81 4.67 7.08
N GLU A 422 -16.69 5.84 7.71
CA GLU A 422 -15.51 6.20 8.51
C GLU A 422 -15.32 5.30 9.74
N ASN A 423 -16.40 4.93 10.44
CA ASN A 423 -16.30 4.05 11.61
C ASN A 423 -16.12 2.59 11.19
N ASN A 424 -16.78 2.18 10.11
CA ASN A 424 -16.65 0.83 9.59
C ASN A 424 -15.21 0.53 9.18
N MET A 425 -14.52 1.48 8.54
CA MET A 425 -13.10 1.33 8.19
C MET A 425 -12.25 0.92 9.40
N VAL A 426 -12.48 1.52 10.58
CA VAL A 426 -11.76 1.13 11.80
C VAL A 426 -12.22 -0.23 12.32
N ILE A 427 -13.52 -0.49 12.36
CA ILE A 427 -14.09 -1.74 12.92
C ILE A 427 -13.74 -2.94 12.05
N ASP A 428 -13.68 -2.77 10.73
CA ASP A 428 -13.38 -3.81 9.77
C ASP A 428 -11.91 -4.24 9.85
N GLU A 429 -10.99 -3.28 10.01
CA GLU A 429 -9.56 -3.53 10.30
C GLU A 429 -9.36 -4.27 11.63
N LEU A 430 -10.12 -3.89 12.65
CA LEU A 430 -10.15 -4.63 13.92
C LEU A 430 -10.65 -6.07 13.71
N ALA A 431 -11.73 -6.27 12.95
CA ALA A 431 -12.29 -7.58 12.68
C ALA A 431 -11.31 -8.44 11.89
N ALA A 432 -10.73 -7.89 10.81
CA ALA A 432 -9.73 -8.57 9.98
C ALA A 432 -8.55 -9.08 10.81
N GLU A 433 -8.03 -8.25 11.72
CA GLU A 433 -6.99 -8.67 12.65
C GLU A 433 -7.45 -9.73 13.66
N GLN A 434 -8.59 -9.55 14.33
CA GLN A 434 -8.98 -10.46 15.40
C GLN A 434 -9.42 -11.84 14.90
N VAL A 435 -10.06 -11.91 13.73
CA VAL A 435 -10.66 -13.15 13.25
C VAL A 435 -9.62 -14.23 13.03
N TYR A 436 -8.53 -13.94 12.31
CA TYR A 436 -7.50 -14.96 12.12
C TYR A 436 -6.78 -15.27 13.43
N ARG A 437 -6.52 -14.27 14.29
CA ARG A 437 -5.82 -14.45 15.58
C ARG A 437 -6.55 -15.43 16.49
N TRP A 438 -7.88 -15.36 16.52
CA TRP A 438 -8.74 -16.32 17.19
C TRP A 438 -8.58 -17.72 16.59
N LEU A 439 -8.56 -17.84 15.26
CA LEU A 439 -8.59 -19.13 14.56
C LEU A 439 -7.23 -19.80 14.42
N LEU A 440 -6.11 -19.10 14.63
CA LEU A 440 -4.74 -19.62 14.54
C LEU A 440 -4.55 -21.01 15.19
N PRO A 441 -5.00 -21.28 16.44
CA PRO A 441 -4.87 -22.61 17.03
C PRO A 441 -5.52 -23.71 16.21
N ARG A 442 -6.73 -23.46 15.68
CA ARG A 442 -7.48 -24.43 14.87
C ARG A 442 -6.86 -24.60 13.49
N ILE A 443 -6.35 -23.51 12.89
CA ILE A 443 -5.64 -23.58 11.61
C ILE A 443 -4.38 -24.44 11.77
N ILE A 444 -3.61 -24.27 12.85
CA ILE A 444 -2.43 -25.09 13.17
C ILE A 444 -2.84 -26.55 13.39
N GLU A 445 -3.86 -26.82 14.20
CA GLU A 445 -4.33 -28.18 14.51
C GLU A 445 -4.83 -28.94 13.27
N LYS A 446 -5.46 -28.24 12.32
CA LYS A 446 -5.88 -28.79 11.03
C LYS A 446 -4.75 -28.86 9.99
N GLY A 447 -3.52 -28.47 10.36
CA GLY A 447 -2.36 -28.49 9.48
C GLY A 447 -2.41 -27.43 8.37
N GLY A 448 -3.21 -26.37 8.55
CA GLY A 448 -3.34 -25.26 7.60
C GLY A 448 -2.08 -24.41 7.48
N ILE A 449 -1.25 -24.34 8.53
CA ILE A 449 0.04 -23.64 8.58
C ILE A 449 1.06 -24.39 9.41
N GLY A 450 2.35 -24.19 9.12
CA GLY A 450 3.47 -24.67 9.94
C GLY A 450 3.75 -23.79 11.16
N GLY A 451 4.58 -24.28 12.07
CA GLY A 451 4.96 -23.58 13.31
C GLY A 451 4.09 -23.93 14.52
N THR A 452 4.46 -23.43 15.70
CA THR A 452 3.74 -23.72 16.96
C THR A 452 2.79 -22.60 17.38
N LYS A 453 1.86 -22.90 18.29
CA LYS A 453 0.96 -21.90 18.89
C LYS A 453 1.74 -20.75 19.55
N GLU A 454 2.88 -21.04 20.15
CA GLU A 454 3.76 -20.03 20.76
C GLU A 454 4.36 -19.09 19.70
N GLU A 455 4.87 -19.65 18.60
CA GLU A 455 5.49 -18.85 17.53
C GLU A 455 4.48 -17.90 16.86
N TRP A 456 3.24 -18.35 16.67
CA TRP A 456 2.17 -17.53 16.11
C TRP A 456 1.61 -16.49 17.09
N ALA A 457 1.60 -16.80 18.40
CA ALA A 457 1.28 -15.81 19.43
C ALA A 457 2.35 -14.70 19.50
N VAL A 458 3.63 -15.07 19.36
CA VAL A 458 4.75 -14.13 19.23
C VAL A 458 4.56 -13.23 18.02
N ALA A 459 4.27 -13.79 16.84
CA ALA A 459 4.05 -13.01 15.62
C ALA A 459 2.86 -12.02 15.76
N THR A 460 1.79 -12.44 16.43
CA THR A 460 0.61 -11.59 16.72
C THR A 460 0.94 -10.41 17.65
N ILE A 461 1.75 -10.64 18.68
CA ILE A 461 2.16 -9.57 19.60
C ILE A 461 3.16 -8.64 18.92
N GLU A 462 4.13 -9.17 18.17
CA GLU A 462 5.11 -8.34 17.46
C GLU A 462 4.41 -7.42 16.46
N THR A 463 3.54 -7.94 15.59
CA THR A 463 2.77 -7.11 14.65
C THR A 463 1.89 -6.06 15.35
N SER A 464 1.24 -6.43 16.46
CA SER A 464 0.44 -5.46 17.25
C SER A 464 1.29 -4.33 17.86
N LEU A 465 2.51 -4.63 18.30
CA LEU A 465 3.46 -3.63 18.79
C LEU A 465 4.07 -2.81 17.66
N GLU A 466 4.29 -3.41 16.49
CA GLU A 466 4.73 -2.72 15.26
C GLU A 466 3.71 -1.64 14.87
N TYR A 467 2.41 -1.92 14.93
CA TYR A 467 1.37 -0.90 14.70
C TYR A 467 1.42 0.25 15.71
N LEU A 468 1.72 -0.02 16.99
CA LEU A 468 1.88 1.05 17.99
C LEU A 468 3.14 1.91 17.78
N PHE A 469 4.15 1.34 17.12
CA PHE A 469 5.45 1.98 16.90
C PHE A 469 5.50 2.81 15.61
N ASP A 470 4.92 2.32 14.51
CA ASP A 470 5.08 2.93 13.18
C ASP A 470 3.81 3.65 12.68
N SER A 471 2.62 3.29 13.18
CA SER A 471 1.35 3.89 12.72
C SER A 471 0.98 5.17 13.49
N SER A 472 0.30 6.10 12.81
CA SER A 472 -0.23 7.30 13.46
C SER A 472 -1.48 6.99 14.30
N GLU A 473 -1.80 7.80 15.32
CA GLU A 473 -3.02 7.60 16.14
C GLU A 473 -4.34 7.61 15.35
N LYS A 474 -4.33 8.12 14.11
CA LYS A 474 -5.50 8.18 13.22
C LYS A 474 -5.60 6.97 12.30
N ASP A 475 -4.59 6.12 12.30
CA ASP A 475 -4.52 4.92 11.48
C ASP A 475 -5.38 3.80 12.09
N PRO A 476 -6.27 3.14 11.31
CA PRO A 476 -6.99 1.96 11.78
C PRO A 476 -6.09 0.87 12.38
N TYR A 477 -4.90 0.64 11.82
CA TYR A 477 -3.94 -0.35 12.34
C TYR A 477 -3.47 -0.02 13.76
N TYR A 478 -3.28 1.26 14.08
CA TYR A 478 -2.97 1.71 15.44
C TYR A 478 -4.10 1.33 16.42
N SER A 479 -5.35 1.52 15.99
CA SER A 479 -6.53 1.15 16.77
C SER A 479 -6.65 -0.37 16.96
N ALA A 480 -6.32 -1.17 15.94
CA ALA A 480 -6.32 -2.63 16.02
C ALA A 480 -5.24 -3.16 16.97
N GLY A 481 -4.05 -2.56 16.94
CA GLY A 481 -2.97 -2.82 17.89
C GLY A 481 -3.39 -2.56 19.33
N ILE A 482 -4.01 -1.40 19.59
CA ILE A 482 -4.56 -1.07 20.92
C ILE A 482 -5.61 -2.08 21.37
N TYR A 483 -6.59 -2.36 20.51
CA TYR A 483 -7.72 -3.22 20.85
C TYR A 483 -7.25 -4.61 21.29
N THR A 484 -6.26 -5.14 20.58
CA THR A 484 -5.62 -6.42 20.91
C THR A 484 -4.88 -6.35 22.24
N LEU A 485 -3.97 -5.39 22.39
CA LEU A 485 -3.03 -5.39 23.50
C LEU A 485 -3.65 -4.91 24.82
N ASN A 486 -4.69 -4.07 24.79
CA ASN A 486 -5.32 -3.51 25.99
C ASN A 486 -5.77 -4.63 26.93
N GLU A 487 -6.58 -5.55 26.41
CA GLU A 487 -7.14 -6.65 27.21
C GLU A 487 -6.06 -7.64 27.64
N MET A 488 -5.06 -7.88 26.79
CA MET A 488 -3.95 -8.79 27.13
C MET A 488 -3.11 -8.25 28.29
N PHE A 489 -2.84 -6.95 28.34
CA PHE A 489 -2.12 -6.31 29.46
C PHE A 489 -3.00 -6.16 30.69
N GLU A 490 -4.27 -5.77 30.56
CA GLU A 490 -5.20 -5.60 31.69
C GLU A 490 -5.44 -6.91 32.44
N LYS A 491 -5.61 -8.01 31.69
CA LYS A 491 -5.78 -9.35 32.27
C LYS A 491 -4.47 -9.99 32.72
N GLY A 492 -3.32 -9.32 32.51
CA GLY A 492 -2.01 -9.83 32.91
C GLY A 492 -1.54 -11.07 32.13
N ILE A 493 -2.08 -11.29 30.92
CA ILE A 493 -1.73 -12.41 30.04
C ILE A 493 -0.35 -12.21 29.43
N ILE A 494 -0.01 -10.95 29.17
CA ILE A 494 1.32 -10.53 28.74
C ILE A 494 1.89 -9.51 29.72
N GLU A 495 3.22 -9.42 29.78
CA GLU A 495 3.95 -8.46 30.61
C GLU A 495 5.05 -7.78 29.80
N PHE A 496 5.20 -6.47 29.97
CA PHE A 496 6.24 -5.67 29.32
C PHE A 496 7.34 -5.29 30.31
N ASN A 497 8.58 -5.60 29.96
CA ASN A 497 9.75 -5.19 30.71
C ASN A 497 10.35 -3.90 30.12
N PHE A 498 10.03 -2.76 30.76
CA PHE A 498 10.51 -1.44 30.36
C PHE A 498 12.03 -1.23 30.40
N LYS A 499 12.81 -2.15 31.00
CA LYS A 499 14.27 -2.07 31.00
C LYS A 499 14.89 -2.72 29.77
N THR A 500 14.28 -3.80 29.27
CA THR A 500 14.81 -4.62 28.17
C THR A 500 14.02 -4.44 26.88
N GLY A 501 12.84 -3.81 26.93
CA GLY A 501 11.89 -3.79 25.82
C GLY A 501 11.32 -5.17 25.52
N SER A 502 11.42 -6.14 26.45
CA SER A 502 10.93 -7.50 26.21
C SER A 502 9.48 -7.67 26.64
N VAL A 503 8.71 -8.41 25.85
CA VAL A 503 7.34 -8.82 26.18
C VAL A 503 7.34 -10.31 26.47
N LYS A 504 6.71 -10.71 27.57
CA LYS A 504 6.57 -12.12 27.95
C LYS A 504 5.11 -12.54 27.93
N ILE A 505 4.82 -13.66 27.28
CA ILE A 505 3.52 -14.34 27.37
C ILE A 505 3.51 -15.19 28.64
N LYS A 506 2.57 -14.92 29.55
CA LYS A 506 2.45 -15.63 30.84
C LYS A 506 1.53 -16.86 30.74
N ASP A 507 0.50 -16.77 29.91
CA ASP A 507 -0.49 -17.83 29.72
C ASP A 507 -0.94 -17.86 28.25
N LEU A 508 -0.45 -18.87 27.51
CA LEU A 508 -0.73 -19.02 26.08
C LEU A 508 -2.19 -19.41 25.80
N GLU A 509 -2.79 -20.22 26.66
CA GLU A 509 -4.19 -20.63 26.48
C GLU A 509 -5.13 -19.44 26.77
N ALA A 510 -4.81 -18.62 27.78
CA ALA A 510 -5.53 -17.36 28.01
C ALA A 510 -5.35 -16.37 26.86
N PHE A 511 -4.17 -16.32 26.23
CA PHE A 511 -3.92 -15.48 25.06
C PHE A 511 -4.90 -15.77 23.92
N TYR A 512 -5.07 -17.04 23.54
CA TYR A 512 -6.00 -17.39 22.46
C TYR A 512 -7.48 -17.22 22.86
N ARG A 513 -7.85 -17.52 24.12
CA ARG A 513 -9.21 -17.24 24.62
C ARG A 513 -9.56 -15.75 24.56
N VAL A 514 -8.61 -14.86 24.84
CA VAL A 514 -8.87 -13.41 24.74
C VAL A 514 -9.04 -12.97 23.29
N ASN A 515 -8.24 -13.48 22.35
CA ASN A 515 -8.45 -13.18 20.93
C ASN A 515 -9.84 -13.66 20.45
N GLU A 516 -10.30 -14.84 20.92
CA GLU A 516 -11.67 -15.30 20.67
C GLU A 516 -12.73 -14.32 21.18
N GLU A 517 -12.61 -13.89 22.45
CA GLU A 517 -13.54 -12.91 23.04
C GLU A 517 -13.54 -11.59 22.25
N LEU A 518 -12.37 -11.11 21.85
CA LEU A 518 -12.21 -9.88 21.08
C LEU A 518 -12.83 -9.99 19.68
N ALA A 519 -12.61 -11.11 18.99
CA ALA A 519 -13.20 -11.42 17.68
C ALA A 519 -14.73 -11.47 17.77
N LYS A 520 -15.29 -12.23 18.72
CA LYS A 520 -16.74 -12.33 18.90
C LYS A 520 -17.39 -10.99 19.26
N LYS A 521 -16.70 -10.16 20.06
CA LYS A 521 -17.17 -8.80 20.40
C LYS A 521 -17.23 -7.89 19.17
N VAL A 522 -16.22 -7.90 18.31
CA VAL A 522 -16.19 -7.01 17.13
C VAL A 522 -17.14 -7.50 16.04
N LEU A 523 -17.21 -8.81 15.78
CA LEU A 523 -18.18 -9.39 14.83
C LEU A 523 -19.63 -9.10 15.26
N GLY A 524 -19.92 -9.21 16.56
CA GLY A 524 -21.26 -8.91 17.09
C GLY A 524 -21.73 -7.47 16.89
N LEU A 525 -20.84 -6.53 16.52
CA LEU A 525 -21.24 -5.16 16.16
C LEU A 525 -22.02 -5.11 14.84
N TYR A 526 -21.68 -6.00 13.89
CA TYR A 526 -22.36 -6.10 12.60
C TYR A 526 -23.78 -6.67 12.74
N ASP A 527 -23.97 -7.55 13.73
CA ASP A 527 -25.25 -8.18 14.06
C ASP A 527 -26.16 -7.31 14.95
N ASP A 528 -25.63 -6.30 15.63
CA ASP A 528 -26.43 -5.40 16.46
C ASP A 528 -27.30 -4.48 15.58
N GLU A 529 -28.59 -4.82 15.46
CA GLU A 529 -29.58 -4.02 14.72
C GLU A 529 -29.72 -2.60 15.27
N SER A 530 -29.38 -2.38 16.53
CA SER A 530 -29.44 -1.07 17.17
C SER A 530 -28.21 -0.22 16.88
N MET A 531 -27.16 -0.79 16.27
CA MET A 531 -25.93 -0.11 15.92
C MET A 531 -26.21 1.06 14.96
N ASN A 532 -25.48 2.15 15.15
CA ASN A 532 -25.49 3.31 14.28
C ASN A 532 -24.15 4.04 14.37
N GLU A 533 -23.93 5.03 13.49
CA GLU A 533 -22.68 5.81 13.44
C GLU A 533 -22.25 6.37 14.81
N GLN A 534 -23.17 6.88 15.62
CA GLN A 534 -22.85 7.43 16.95
C GLN A 534 -22.45 6.34 17.94
N LYS A 535 -23.12 5.19 17.91
CA LYS A 535 -22.79 4.05 18.77
C LYS A 535 -21.46 3.42 18.37
N ALA A 536 -21.21 3.24 17.07
CA ALA A 536 -19.94 2.75 16.54
C ALA A 536 -18.78 3.66 16.97
N LYS A 537 -18.91 4.96 16.75
CA LYS A 537 -17.93 5.97 17.20
C LYS A 537 -17.67 5.91 18.71
N LYS A 538 -18.73 5.78 19.51
CA LYS A 538 -18.61 5.66 20.97
C LYS A 538 -17.89 4.35 21.35
N TRP A 539 -18.24 3.25 20.71
CA TRP A 539 -17.63 1.94 20.94
C TRP A 539 -16.14 1.97 20.60
N ILE A 540 -15.75 2.50 19.44
CA ILE A 540 -14.34 2.68 19.04
C ILE A 540 -13.60 3.49 20.11
N LYS A 541 -14.15 4.64 20.51
CA LYS A 541 -13.52 5.50 21.53
C LYS A 541 -13.35 4.79 22.90
N GLN A 542 -14.20 3.83 23.22
CA GLN A 542 -14.15 3.09 24.48
C GLN A 542 -13.16 1.93 24.44
N ASN A 543 -13.05 1.22 23.31
CA ASN A 543 -12.28 -0.02 23.20
C ASN A 543 -10.90 0.17 22.52
N CYS A 544 -10.74 1.20 21.69
CA CYS A 544 -9.51 1.51 20.95
C CYS A 544 -8.70 2.66 21.57
N LYS A 545 -8.94 2.99 22.85
CA LYS A 545 -8.15 3.97 23.59
C LYS A 545 -7.10 3.25 24.43
N PRO A 546 -5.80 3.63 24.37
CA PRO A 546 -4.78 2.92 25.14
C PRO A 546 -5.03 3.12 26.64
N ASN A 547 -4.93 2.04 27.41
CA ASN A 547 -4.90 2.10 28.86
C ASN A 547 -3.57 2.67 29.39
N GLU A 548 -3.44 2.83 30.71
CA GLU A 548 -2.24 3.44 31.30
C GLU A 548 -0.94 2.64 31.00
N ILE A 549 -1.03 1.31 30.87
CA ILE A 549 0.12 0.46 30.58
C ILE A 549 0.51 0.64 29.11
N LEU A 550 -0.46 0.57 28.20
CA LEU A 550 -0.23 0.77 26.77
C LEU A 550 0.26 2.17 26.45
N GLN A 551 -0.23 3.20 27.13
CA GLN A 551 0.29 4.55 26.95
C GLN A 551 1.78 4.60 27.30
N LYS A 552 2.18 4.00 28.43
CA LYS A 552 3.60 3.93 28.82
C LYS A 552 4.44 3.13 27.83
N ILE A 553 3.88 2.06 27.26
CA ILE A 553 4.56 1.25 26.24
C ILE A 553 4.71 2.07 24.95
N SER A 554 3.64 2.71 24.46
CA SER A 554 3.70 3.59 23.30
C SER A 554 4.73 4.71 23.49
N ASP A 555 4.78 5.33 24.68
CA ASP A 555 5.79 6.33 25.03
C ASP A 555 7.21 5.74 25.06
N PHE A 556 7.38 4.47 25.46
CA PHE A 556 8.67 3.77 25.43
C PHE A 556 9.11 3.48 23.99
N LEU A 557 8.20 2.96 23.16
CA LEU A 557 8.44 2.64 21.76
C LEU A 557 8.82 3.88 20.96
N ASN A 558 8.16 5.02 21.23
CA ASN A 558 8.34 6.28 20.52
C ASN A 558 9.48 7.17 21.05
N LYS A 559 10.19 6.78 22.12
CA LYS A 559 11.42 7.46 22.55
C LYS A 559 12.54 7.16 21.54
N LYS A 560 12.65 8.01 20.52
CA LYS A 560 13.81 8.08 19.61
C LYS A 560 14.88 9.00 20.16
#